data_AF-A0A5N4DA65-F1
#
_entry.id   AF-A0A5N4DA65-F1
#
_cell.length_a   1.000
_cell.length_b   1.000
_cell.length_c   1.000
_cell.angle_alpha   90.00
_cell.angle_beta   90.00
_cell.angle_gamma   90.00
#
_symmetry.space_group_name_H-M   'P 1'
#
loop_
_entity.id
_entity.type
_entity.pdbx_description
1 polymer ?
#
loop_
_entity_poly.entity_id
_entity_poly.type
_entity_poly.pdbx_seq_one_letter_code
_entity_poly.pdbx_strand_id
1 'polypeptide(L)'
;MATSASSHLNKGIKQVYMSLPQGEKVQAMYIWIDGTGEGLRCKTRTLDCEPKCIEELPEWNFDGSSTFQSEGSNSDMYLVPAAMFRDPFRKDPNKLVFCEVFKYNRKPAETNLRHTCKQIMDMVCNQHPWFGMEQEYTLMGTDGHPFGWPSNGFPGPQGPYYCGVGADKAYGRDIVEAHYRACLYAGIKIGGTNAEVTPAQWEFQIGPCEGIDMGDHLWVARFILHRTKAMREEKGLKYTEEAIEKLSRRHQYHIRAYDPKGGLDNAGA
;
A
#
# COMPACT_ATOMS: atom_id res chain seq x y z
N MET A 1 16.89 11.86 14.22
CA MET A 1 16.17 10.67 13.69
C MET A 1 16.79 10.32 12.36
N ALA A 2 16.96 9.03 12.05
CA ALA A 2 17.47 8.62 10.74
C ALA A 2 16.38 8.77 9.67
N THR A 3 16.68 9.54 8.64
CA THR A 3 15.75 9.95 7.58
C THR A 3 16.33 9.63 6.21
N SER A 4 15.46 9.38 5.21
CA SER A 4 15.95 8.97 3.89
C SER A 4 16.67 10.10 3.17
N ALA A 5 17.76 9.82 2.44
CA ALA A 5 18.45 10.85 1.66
C ALA A 5 17.51 11.63 0.70
N SER A 6 16.61 10.91 0.02
CA SER A 6 15.62 11.48 -0.91
C SER A 6 14.68 12.47 -0.24
N SER A 7 14.48 12.35 1.08
CA SER A 7 13.60 13.24 1.82
C SER A 7 14.11 14.67 1.92
N HIS A 8 15.44 14.84 1.91
CA HIS A 8 16.11 16.13 2.00
C HIS A 8 16.22 16.85 0.65
N LEU A 9 15.81 16.22 -0.45
CA LEU A 9 15.70 16.89 -1.74
C LEU A 9 14.66 18.02 -1.66
N ASN A 10 14.95 19.14 -2.31
CA ASN A 10 14.04 20.28 -2.33
C ASN A 10 12.70 19.92 -3.01
N LYS A 11 11.63 19.84 -2.21
CA LYS A 11 10.29 19.46 -2.68
C LYS A 11 9.60 20.57 -3.47
N GLY A 12 9.98 21.82 -3.24
CA GLY A 12 9.51 22.97 -4.02
C GLY A 12 9.89 22.83 -5.48
N ILE A 13 11.12 22.38 -5.78
CA ILE A 13 11.57 22.13 -7.15
C ILE A 13 10.66 21.09 -7.83
N LYS A 14 10.39 19.95 -7.18
CA LYS A 14 9.45 18.95 -7.73
C LYS A 14 8.08 19.58 -7.98
N GLN A 15 7.57 20.40 -7.07
CA GLN A 15 6.25 21.01 -7.18
C GLN A 15 6.16 21.96 -8.39
N VAL A 16 7.24 22.69 -8.72
CA VAL A 16 7.32 23.52 -9.94
C VAL A 16 7.04 22.66 -11.18
N TYR A 17 7.72 21.52 -11.34
CA TYR A 17 7.50 20.62 -12.48
C TYR A 17 6.12 19.96 -12.47
N MET A 18 5.62 19.54 -11.29
CA MET A 18 4.29 18.95 -11.16
C MET A 18 3.14 19.94 -11.41
N SER A 19 3.43 21.25 -11.48
CA SER A 19 2.45 22.29 -11.79
C SER A 19 2.37 22.65 -13.27
N LEU A 20 3.27 22.10 -14.09
CA LEU A 20 3.22 22.29 -15.54
C LEU A 20 1.91 21.68 -16.09
N PRO A 21 1.20 22.37 -16.99
CA PRO A 21 0.09 21.78 -17.73
C PRO A 21 0.60 20.54 -18.51
N GLN A 22 0.07 19.36 -18.21
CA GLN A 22 0.59 18.11 -18.79
C GLN A 22 0.18 17.86 -20.25
N GLY A 23 -0.75 18.65 -20.79
CA GLY A 23 -1.34 18.44 -22.11
C GLY A 23 -2.38 17.30 -22.13
N GLU A 24 -2.55 16.68 -23.29
CA GLU A 24 -3.60 15.68 -23.55
C GLU A 24 -3.23 14.26 -23.12
N LYS A 25 -1.92 13.96 -23.03
CA LYS A 25 -1.43 12.64 -22.67
C LYS A 25 -1.72 12.32 -21.20
N VAL A 26 -1.92 11.05 -20.91
CA VAL A 26 -2.30 10.58 -19.57
C VAL A 26 -1.29 9.57 -19.05
N GLN A 27 -0.95 9.64 -17.76
CA GLN A 27 -0.09 8.66 -17.11
C GLN A 27 -0.94 7.60 -16.40
N ALA A 28 -0.68 6.33 -16.71
CA ALA A 28 -1.29 5.19 -16.01
C ALA A 28 -0.21 4.42 -15.25
N MET A 29 -0.31 4.39 -13.92
CA MET A 29 0.59 3.65 -13.03
C MET A 29 0.00 2.28 -12.71
N TYR A 30 0.60 1.25 -13.27
CA TYR A 30 0.21 -0.15 -13.03
C TYR A 30 0.86 -0.62 -11.74
N ILE A 31 0.07 -1.25 -10.87
CA ILE A 31 0.41 -1.71 -9.53
C ILE A 31 0.10 -3.21 -9.44
N TRP A 32 1.02 -4.00 -8.89
CA TRP A 32 0.82 -5.44 -8.69
C TRP A 32 1.56 -5.94 -7.45
N ILE A 33 1.19 -7.14 -6.99
CA ILE A 33 1.81 -7.85 -5.86
C ILE A 33 2.98 -8.69 -6.40
N ASP A 34 4.14 -8.64 -5.73
CA ASP A 34 5.32 -9.42 -6.13
C ASP A 34 5.29 -10.87 -5.61
N GLY A 35 6.39 -11.60 -5.82
CA GLY A 35 6.50 -13.02 -5.46
C GLY A 35 6.55 -13.29 -3.97
N THR A 36 6.71 -12.28 -3.12
CA THR A 36 6.61 -12.44 -1.66
C THR A 36 5.16 -12.56 -1.19
N GLY A 37 4.20 -12.06 -1.99
CA GLY A 37 2.80 -11.93 -1.58
C GLY A 37 2.53 -10.74 -0.65
N GLU A 38 3.55 -9.99 -0.27
CA GLU A 38 3.47 -8.83 0.64
C GLU A 38 3.88 -7.54 -0.07
N GLY A 39 4.94 -7.59 -0.87
CA GLY A 39 5.51 -6.46 -1.59
C GLY A 39 4.64 -5.99 -2.75
N LEU A 40 4.55 -4.66 -2.91
CA LEU A 40 3.90 -4.01 -4.05
C LEU A 40 4.93 -3.44 -5.01
N ARG A 41 4.70 -3.63 -6.31
CA ARG A 41 5.53 -3.08 -7.39
C ARG A 41 4.70 -2.16 -8.27
N CYS A 42 5.35 -1.23 -8.96
CA CYS A 42 4.66 -0.37 -9.91
C CYS A 42 5.55 0.12 -11.03
N LYS A 43 4.92 0.47 -12.17
CA LYS A 43 5.55 1.22 -13.26
C LYS A 43 4.51 2.04 -14.03
N THR A 44 4.94 2.98 -14.85
CA THR A 44 4.03 3.94 -15.52
C THR A 44 4.19 3.88 -17.03
N ARG A 45 3.06 3.88 -17.76
CA ARG A 45 3.01 4.14 -19.20
C ARG A 45 2.24 5.42 -19.50
N THR A 46 2.45 5.94 -20.70
CA THR A 46 1.64 7.02 -21.27
C THR A 46 0.49 6.43 -22.09
N LEU A 47 -0.68 7.03 -21.98
CA LEU A 47 -1.86 6.78 -22.80
C LEU A 47 -2.16 8.04 -23.61
N ASP A 48 -2.79 7.86 -24.77
CA ASP A 48 -3.10 8.96 -25.68
C ASP A 48 -4.27 9.83 -25.21
N CYS A 49 -5.18 9.26 -24.42
CA CYS A 49 -6.31 9.93 -23.81
C CYS A 49 -6.62 9.33 -22.42
N GLU A 50 -7.51 10.00 -21.68
CA GLU A 50 -7.97 9.50 -20.39
C GLU A 50 -8.92 8.31 -20.55
N PRO A 51 -8.59 7.13 -19.97
CA PRO A 51 -9.47 5.97 -20.04
C PRO A 51 -10.73 6.21 -19.20
N LYS A 52 -11.90 5.86 -19.76
CA LYS A 52 -13.21 6.04 -19.12
C LYS A 52 -13.66 4.83 -18.32
N CYS A 53 -13.20 3.64 -18.71
CA CYS A 53 -13.44 2.40 -17.99
C CYS A 53 -12.19 1.52 -18.00
N ILE A 54 -12.24 0.41 -17.25
CA ILE A 54 -11.07 -0.47 -17.08
C ILE A 54 -10.73 -1.23 -18.36
N GLU A 55 -11.73 -1.51 -19.20
CA GLU A 55 -11.59 -2.23 -20.47
C GLU A 55 -10.80 -1.45 -21.51
N GLU A 56 -10.70 -0.12 -21.36
CA GLU A 56 -9.87 0.75 -22.22
C GLU A 56 -8.38 0.71 -21.84
N LEU A 57 -8.03 0.13 -20.69
CA LEU A 57 -6.64 0.01 -20.26
C LEU A 57 -5.99 -1.21 -20.94
N PRO A 58 -4.85 -1.03 -21.63
CA PRO A 58 -4.16 -2.14 -22.27
C PRO A 58 -3.54 -3.08 -21.23
N GLU A 59 -3.50 -4.38 -21.54
CA GLU A 59 -2.60 -5.31 -20.86
C GLU A 59 -1.14 -4.83 -20.97
N TRP A 60 -0.34 -5.26 -20.01
CA TRP A 60 1.10 -5.00 -20.04
C TRP A 60 1.86 -6.22 -19.55
N ASN A 61 3.19 -6.13 -19.49
CA ASN A 61 4.06 -7.20 -19.04
C ASN A 61 5.18 -6.64 -18.17
N PHE A 62 5.89 -7.47 -17.43
CA PHE A 62 7.11 -7.12 -16.70
C PHE A 62 8.02 -8.34 -16.58
N ASP A 63 9.27 -8.10 -16.18
CA ASP A 63 10.25 -9.15 -15.91
C ASP A 63 10.05 -9.72 -14.50
N GLY A 64 9.49 -10.92 -14.42
CA GLY A 64 9.21 -11.65 -13.19
C GLY A 64 10.45 -12.17 -12.46
N SER A 65 11.60 -12.23 -13.13
CA SER A 65 12.86 -12.67 -12.50
C SER A 65 13.35 -11.65 -11.48
N SER A 66 12.98 -10.37 -11.69
CA SER A 66 13.31 -9.24 -10.82
C SER A 66 12.30 -9.03 -9.66
N THR A 67 11.32 -9.93 -9.52
CA THR A 67 10.22 -9.81 -8.55
C THR A 67 9.94 -11.11 -7.78
N PHE A 68 10.83 -12.10 -7.85
CA PHE A 68 10.67 -13.42 -7.23
C PHE A 68 9.51 -14.26 -7.80
N GLN A 69 9.18 -14.10 -9.09
CA GLN A 69 7.99 -14.74 -9.70
C GLN A 69 8.28 -15.63 -10.92
N SER A 70 9.51 -15.59 -11.47
CA SER A 70 9.88 -16.45 -12.61
C SER A 70 11.38 -16.72 -12.66
N GLU A 71 11.76 -17.80 -13.35
CA GLU A 71 13.15 -18.14 -13.64
C GLU A 71 13.63 -17.54 -14.97
N GLY A 72 14.93 -17.29 -15.09
CA GLY A 72 15.51 -16.42 -16.12
C GLY A 72 15.40 -16.89 -17.59
N SER A 73 15.04 -18.14 -17.87
CA SER A 73 14.86 -18.60 -19.26
C SER A 73 13.51 -18.21 -19.87
N ASN A 74 12.51 -17.87 -19.04
CA ASN A 74 11.21 -17.35 -19.48
C ASN A 74 10.61 -16.47 -18.38
N SER A 75 11.02 -15.20 -18.37
CA SER A 75 10.73 -14.29 -17.28
C SER A 75 9.57 -13.32 -17.52
N ASP A 76 8.99 -13.30 -18.72
CA ASP A 76 7.86 -12.42 -19.02
C ASP A 76 6.60 -12.85 -18.25
N MET A 77 6.06 -11.91 -17.49
CA MET A 77 4.78 -12.02 -16.81
C MET A 77 3.84 -10.92 -17.28
N TYR A 78 2.53 -11.19 -17.26
CA TYR A 78 1.50 -10.30 -17.74
C TYR A 78 0.75 -9.61 -16.61
N LEU A 79 0.41 -8.34 -16.84
CA LEU A 79 -0.43 -7.51 -16.00
C LEU A 79 -1.78 -7.32 -16.71
N VAL A 80 -2.84 -7.77 -16.06
CA VAL A 80 -4.21 -7.58 -16.51
C VAL A 80 -4.89 -6.58 -15.58
N PRO A 81 -5.35 -5.40 -16.07
CA PRO A 81 -6.06 -4.42 -15.26
C PRO A 81 -7.25 -5.03 -14.52
N ALA A 82 -7.33 -4.80 -13.21
CA ALA A 82 -8.32 -5.37 -12.31
C ALA A 82 -9.19 -4.31 -11.61
N ALA A 83 -8.59 -3.19 -11.19
CA ALA A 83 -9.31 -2.01 -10.70
C ALA A 83 -8.59 -0.71 -11.10
N MET A 84 -9.35 0.37 -11.30
CA MET A 84 -8.81 1.68 -11.70
C MET A 84 -9.23 2.77 -10.72
N PHE A 85 -8.28 3.61 -10.32
CA PHE A 85 -8.46 4.72 -9.38
C PHE A 85 -7.82 5.99 -9.91
N ARG A 86 -8.24 7.15 -9.40
CA ARG A 86 -7.56 8.43 -9.70
C ARG A 86 -6.20 8.45 -9.02
N ASP A 87 -5.18 9.01 -9.67
CA ASP A 87 -3.83 9.11 -9.09
C ASP A 87 -3.71 10.34 -8.17
N PRO A 88 -3.62 10.19 -6.83
CA PRO A 88 -3.51 11.33 -5.92
C PRO A 88 -2.13 12.00 -5.94
N PHE A 89 -1.13 11.39 -6.58
CA PHE A 89 0.24 11.90 -6.67
C PHE A 89 0.46 12.75 -7.92
N ARG A 90 -0.27 12.43 -9.00
CA ARG A 90 -0.20 13.13 -10.30
C ARG A 90 -1.46 13.90 -10.65
N LYS A 91 -2.54 13.71 -9.88
CA LYS A 91 -3.88 14.27 -10.12
C LYS A 91 -4.50 13.79 -11.43
N ASP A 92 -5.74 14.21 -11.68
CA ASP A 92 -6.43 13.93 -12.93
C ASP A 92 -5.71 14.64 -14.08
N PRO A 93 -5.71 14.03 -15.28
CA PRO A 93 -6.44 12.82 -15.70
C PRO A 93 -5.75 11.48 -15.37
N ASN A 94 -4.66 11.48 -14.60
CA ASN A 94 -3.80 10.31 -14.40
C ASN A 94 -4.44 9.23 -13.51
N LYS A 95 -4.05 7.97 -13.72
CA LYS A 95 -4.68 6.79 -13.11
C LYS A 95 -3.70 5.91 -12.34
N LEU A 96 -4.18 5.33 -11.25
CA LEU A 96 -3.62 4.11 -10.66
C LEU A 96 -4.41 2.91 -11.18
N VAL A 97 -3.70 1.83 -11.53
CA VAL A 97 -4.29 0.62 -12.11
C VAL A 97 -3.79 -0.58 -11.32
N PHE A 98 -4.64 -1.15 -10.47
CA PHE A 98 -4.32 -2.40 -9.77
C PHE A 98 -4.52 -3.56 -10.74
N CYS A 99 -3.57 -4.50 -10.76
CA CYS A 99 -3.51 -5.55 -11.77
C CYS A 99 -3.43 -6.95 -11.14
N GLU A 100 -4.05 -7.91 -11.81
CA GLU A 100 -3.73 -9.32 -11.65
C GLU A 100 -2.44 -9.68 -12.40
N VAL A 101 -1.73 -10.68 -11.89
CA VAL A 101 -0.48 -11.18 -12.48
C VAL A 101 -0.69 -12.57 -13.04
N PHE A 102 -0.27 -12.75 -14.30
CA PHE A 102 -0.28 -14.03 -15.00
C PHE A 102 1.11 -14.38 -15.52
N LYS A 103 1.42 -15.66 -15.58
CA LYS A 103 2.65 -16.20 -16.15
C LYS A 103 2.62 -16.16 -17.67
N TYR A 104 3.75 -16.46 -18.32
CA TYR A 104 3.87 -16.57 -19.77
C TYR A 104 2.78 -17.46 -20.43
N ASN A 105 2.35 -18.52 -19.72
CA ASN A 105 1.34 -19.46 -20.19
C ASN A 105 -0.11 -19.05 -19.83
N ARG A 106 -0.32 -17.78 -19.44
CA ARG A 106 -1.60 -17.20 -19.02
C ARG A 106 -2.25 -17.84 -17.81
N LYS A 107 -1.52 -18.68 -17.05
CA LYS A 107 -1.97 -19.13 -15.72
C LYS A 107 -1.71 -18.05 -14.66
N PRO A 108 -2.53 -17.96 -13.61
CA PRO A 108 -2.28 -17.03 -12.50
C PRO A 108 -0.88 -17.27 -11.90
N ALA A 109 -0.22 -16.19 -11.46
CA ALA A 109 0.95 -16.30 -10.61
C ALA A 109 0.56 -16.90 -9.24
N GLU A 110 1.54 -17.46 -8.54
CA GLU A 110 1.38 -18.06 -7.21
C GLU A 110 0.75 -17.09 -6.21
N THR A 111 1.13 -15.81 -6.29
CA THR A 111 0.63 -14.75 -5.41
C THR A 111 -0.62 -14.04 -5.95
N ASN A 112 -1.16 -14.46 -7.11
CA ASN A 112 -2.44 -13.97 -7.62
C ASN A 112 -3.62 -14.69 -6.95
N LEU A 113 -3.85 -14.35 -5.68
CA LEU A 113 -4.98 -14.87 -4.90
C LEU A 113 -6.31 -14.21 -5.29
N ARG A 114 -6.25 -13.05 -5.95
CA ARG A 114 -7.43 -12.33 -6.44
C ARG A 114 -8.22 -13.18 -7.43
N HIS A 115 -7.53 -13.89 -8.32
CA HIS A 115 -8.15 -14.71 -9.37
C HIS A 115 -9.20 -15.68 -8.82
N THR A 116 -8.82 -16.51 -7.84
CA THR A 116 -9.71 -17.48 -7.21
C THR A 116 -10.71 -16.80 -6.28
N CYS A 117 -10.29 -15.75 -5.54
CA CYS A 117 -11.18 -15.00 -4.67
C CYS A 117 -12.37 -14.39 -5.45
N LYS A 118 -12.11 -13.82 -6.63
CA LYS A 118 -13.15 -13.28 -7.50
C LYS A 118 -14.18 -14.34 -7.89
N GLN A 119 -13.73 -15.53 -8.27
CA GLN A 119 -14.64 -16.64 -8.62
C GLN A 119 -15.57 -17.00 -7.47
N ILE A 120 -15.05 -17.06 -6.23
CA ILE A 120 -15.85 -17.34 -5.04
C ILE A 120 -16.85 -16.21 -4.77
N MET A 121 -16.42 -14.95 -4.85
CA MET A 121 -17.30 -13.80 -4.63
C MET A 121 -18.43 -13.72 -5.68
N ASP A 122 -18.14 -14.09 -6.93
CA ASP A 122 -19.15 -14.16 -7.99
C ASP A 122 -20.20 -15.25 -7.70
N MET A 123 -19.82 -16.40 -7.12
CA MET A 123 -20.75 -17.49 -6.75
C MET A 123 -21.77 -17.07 -5.69
N VAL A 124 -21.43 -16.12 -4.83
CA VAL A 124 -22.28 -15.66 -3.71
C VAL A 124 -22.76 -14.22 -3.88
N CYS A 125 -22.64 -13.64 -5.07
CA CYS A 125 -23.01 -12.25 -5.34
C CYS A 125 -24.47 -11.90 -4.97
N ASN A 126 -25.39 -12.87 -5.06
CA ASN A 126 -26.78 -12.72 -4.67
C ASN A 126 -27.01 -12.50 -3.16
N GLN A 127 -25.98 -12.72 -2.33
CA GLN A 127 -26.02 -12.48 -0.89
C GLN A 127 -25.44 -11.12 -0.49
N HIS A 128 -24.88 -10.35 -1.44
CA HIS A 128 -24.27 -9.04 -1.21
C HIS A 128 -23.28 -9.02 -0.01
N PRO A 129 -22.23 -9.87 -0.02
CA PRO A 129 -21.30 -9.97 1.11
C PRO A 129 -20.50 -8.68 1.28
N TRP A 130 -20.63 -8.03 2.44
CA TRP A 130 -19.92 -6.80 2.77
C TRP A 130 -18.78 -7.03 3.77
N PHE A 131 -17.68 -6.33 3.55
CA PHE A 131 -16.48 -6.41 4.36
C PHE A 131 -16.03 -5.01 4.80
N GLY A 132 -15.48 -4.96 6.01
CA GLY A 132 -14.68 -3.86 6.51
C GLY A 132 -13.38 -4.42 7.09
N MET A 133 -12.26 -3.77 6.81
CA MET A 133 -10.96 -4.17 7.35
C MET A 133 -10.27 -2.99 8.02
N GLU A 134 -9.75 -3.26 9.21
CA GLU A 134 -9.00 -2.33 10.07
C GLU A 134 -7.51 -2.61 9.86
N GLN A 135 -6.81 -1.71 9.17
CA GLN A 135 -5.39 -1.86 8.86
C GLN A 135 -4.55 -1.08 9.85
N GLU A 136 -4.01 -1.79 10.84
CA GLU A 136 -2.97 -1.25 11.72
C GLU A 136 -1.60 -1.25 11.03
N TYR A 137 -0.76 -0.27 11.37
CA TYR A 137 0.63 -0.18 10.92
C TYR A 137 1.47 0.70 11.84
N THR A 138 2.79 0.48 11.83
CA THR A 138 3.75 1.28 12.60
C THR A 138 4.65 2.06 11.66
N LEU A 139 4.81 3.36 11.93
CA LEU A 139 5.75 4.21 11.23
C LEU A 139 7.17 3.97 11.73
N MET A 140 8.09 3.72 10.80
CA MET A 140 9.49 3.41 11.11
C MET A 140 10.43 4.47 10.48
N GLY A 141 11.47 4.85 11.21
CA GLY A 141 12.62 5.60 10.69
C GLY A 141 13.49 4.73 9.77
N THR A 142 14.45 5.35 9.09
CA THR A 142 15.33 4.61 8.16
C THR A 142 16.37 3.74 8.86
N ASP A 143 16.57 3.94 10.16
CA ASP A 143 17.37 3.08 11.04
C ASP A 143 16.63 1.80 11.46
N GLY A 144 15.35 1.67 11.09
CA GLY A 144 14.50 0.56 11.53
C GLY A 144 13.98 0.73 12.96
N HIS A 145 14.11 1.91 13.56
CA HIS A 145 13.51 2.25 14.86
C HIS A 145 12.16 2.95 14.66
N PRO A 146 11.16 2.78 15.55
CA PRO A 146 9.88 3.45 15.37
C PRO A 146 10.01 4.97 15.34
N PHE A 147 9.21 5.61 14.48
CA PHE A 147 9.31 7.03 14.22
C PHE A 147 8.97 7.86 15.48
N GLY A 148 9.80 8.87 15.79
CA GLY A 148 9.59 9.73 16.96
C GLY A 148 10.03 9.13 18.30
N TRP A 149 10.45 7.86 18.33
CA TRP A 149 10.99 7.26 19.55
C TRP A 149 12.37 7.83 19.89
N PRO A 150 12.76 7.83 21.18
CA PRO A 150 14.12 8.19 21.58
C PRO A 150 15.16 7.31 20.89
N SER A 151 16.26 7.92 20.45
CA SER A 151 17.36 7.17 19.80
C SER A 151 17.93 6.12 20.76
N ASN A 152 17.96 4.86 20.32
CA ASN A 152 18.35 3.70 21.14
C ASN A 152 17.57 3.58 22.46
N GLY A 153 16.33 4.06 22.51
CA GLY A 153 15.50 4.06 23.71
C GLY A 153 14.02 3.84 23.44
N PHE A 154 13.24 3.89 24.52
CA PHE A 154 11.79 3.68 24.53
C PHE A 154 11.07 4.96 24.96
N PRO A 155 9.87 5.23 24.44
CA PRO A 155 9.00 6.28 24.96
C PRO A 155 8.48 5.91 26.36
N GLY A 156 7.67 6.79 26.97
CA GLY A 156 6.94 6.46 28.18
C GLY A 156 6.00 5.25 27.99
N PRO A 157 5.50 4.65 29.08
CA PRO A 157 4.60 3.49 29.00
C PRO A 157 3.33 3.81 28.20
N GLN A 158 2.69 2.76 27.67
CA GLN A 158 1.42 2.85 26.96
C GLN A 158 0.32 3.48 27.82
N GLY A 159 -0.65 4.12 27.17
CA GLY A 159 -1.76 4.82 27.85
C GLY A 159 -2.14 6.13 27.16
N PRO A 160 -1.25 7.12 27.05
CA PRO A 160 -1.60 8.44 26.54
C PRO A 160 -1.66 8.54 24.99
N TYR A 161 -1.32 7.46 24.27
CA TYR A 161 -1.10 7.48 22.83
C TYR A 161 -2.35 7.16 22.00
N TYR A 162 -3.17 6.20 22.46
CA TYR A 162 -4.41 5.81 21.77
C TYR A 162 -5.34 7.04 21.66
N CYS A 163 -5.74 7.36 20.43
CA CYS A 163 -6.51 8.58 20.10
C CYS A 163 -5.90 9.89 20.66
N GLY A 164 -4.58 9.90 20.93
CA GLY A 164 -3.89 11.01 21.57
C GLY A 164 -3.75 12.25 20.69
N VAL A 165 -3.71 13.43 21.32
CA VAL A 165 -3.42 14.72 20.68
C VAL A 165 -2.34 15.46 21.45
N GLY A 166 -1.37 16.03 20.72
CA GLY A 166 -0.19 16.68 21.29
C GLY A 166 1.09 16.10 20.70
N ALA A 167 2.14 16.93 20.68
CA ALA A 167 3.44 16.57 20.11
C ALA A 167 4.14 15.43 20.85
N ASP A 168 3.80 15.22 22.12
CA ASP A 168 4.29 14.16 23.00
C ASP A 168 3.52 12.84 22.87
N LYS A 169 2.40 12.82 22.14
CA LYS A 169 1.49 11.67 22.03
C LYS A 169 1.34 11.14 20.60
N ALA A 170 1.17 12.03 19.62
CA ALA A 170 0.78 11.67 18.26
C ALA A 170 1.92 11.85 17.24
N TYR A 171 2.74 10.83 17.06
CA TYR A 171 3.91 10.89 16.17
C TYR A 171 3.53 10.53 14.73
N GLY A 172 3.78 11.45 13.79
CA GLY A 172 3.62 11.19 12.35
C GLY A 172 2.22 11.44 11.78
N ARG A 173 1.38 12.22 12.47
CA ARG A 173 0.01 12.57 12.02
C ARG A 173 -0.05 13.13 10.59
N ASP A 174 0.97 13.85 10.13
CA ASP A 174 1.04 14.36 8.75
C ASP A 174 0.91 13.24 7.69
N ILE A 175 1.45 12.05 7.96
CA ILE A 175 1.35 10.89 7.06
C ILE A 175 -0.09 10.41 6.98
N VAL A 176 -0.77 10.34 8.13
CA VAL A 176 -2.15 9.87 8.28
C VAL A 176 -3.10 10.82 7.55
N GLU A 177 -2.96 12.13 7.79
CA GLU A 177 -3.80 13.15 7.14
C GLU A 177 -3.60 13.16 5.62
N ALA A 178 -2.35 13.07 5.16
CA ALA A 178 -2.04 13.01 3.73
C ALA A 178 -2.57 11.72 3.08
N HIS A 179 -2.44 10.57 3.76
CA HIS A 179 -2.98 9.29 3.30
C HIS A 179 -4.49 9.33 3.19
N TYR A 180 -5.17 9.82 4.22
CA TYR A 180 -6.63 9.93 4.23
C TYR A 180 -7.11 10.76 3.03
N ARG A 181 -6.57 11.97 2.84
CA ARG A 181 -6.93 12.84 1.71
C ARG A 181 -6.61 12.19 0.35
N ALA A 182 -5.49 11.47 0.25
CA ALA A 182 -5.11 10.78 -0.97
C ALA A 182 -6.08 9.63 -1.30
N CYS A 183 -6.49 8.83 -0.32
CA CYS A 183 -7.49 7.78 -0.47
C CYS A 183 -8.85 8.35 -0.90
N LEU A 184 -9.32 9.42 -0.25
CA LEU A 184 -10.57 10.10 -0.63
C LEU A 184 -10.51 10.61 -2.08
N TYR A 185 -9.40 11.24 -2.47
CA TYR A 185 -9.22 11.72 -3.84
C TYR A 185 -9.22 10.55 -4.85
N ALA A 186 -8.52 9.47 -4.53
CA ALA A 186 -8.40 8.30 -5.40
C ALA A 186 -9.73 7.56 -5.62
N GLY A 187 -10.72 7.76 -4.73
CA GLY A 187 -11.98 7.02 -4.71
C GLY A 187 -11.91 5.74 -3.86
N ILE A 188 -10.91 5.61 -3.00
CA ILE A 188 -10.82 4.52 -2.03
C ILE A 188 -11.88 4.75 -0.94
N LYS A 189 -12.68 3.71 -0.68
CA LYS A 189 -13.66 3.60 0.43
C LYS A 189 -12.98 3.55 1.82
N ILE A 190 -12.24 4.59 2.17
CA ILE A 190 -11.67 4.77 3.51
C ILE A 190 -12.77 5.21 4.48
N GLY A 191 -12.97 4.42 5.55
CA GLY A 191 -14.03 4.60 6.54
C GLY A 191 -13.63 5.47 7.74
N GLY A 192 -12.34 5.51 8.08
CA GLY A 192 -11.83 6.28 9.21
C GLY A 192 -10.34 6.05 9.48
N THR A 193 -9.83 6.69 10.53
CA THR A 193 -8.47 6.50 11.08
C THR A 193 -8.42 6.79 12.58
N ASN A 194 -7.47 6.17 13.28
CA ASN A 194 -7.14 6.50 14.68
C ASN A 194 -5.63 6.32 14.96
N ALA A 195 -5.15 7.01 16.00
CA ALA A 195 -3.85 6.69 16.60
C ALA A 195 -4.01 5.45 17.47
N GLU A 196 -3.12 4.48 17.31
CA GLU A 196 -3.17 3.23 18.04
C GLU A 196 -2.45 3.30 19.40
N VAL A 197 -2.51 2.21 20.16
CA VAL A 197 -1.98 2.14 21.53
C VAL A 197 -0.46 2.37 21.60
N THR A 198 0.29 1.92 20.59
CA THR A 198 1.75 2.12 20.55
C THR A 198 2.11 3.46 19.90
N PRO A 199 3.06 4.24 20.45
CA PRO A 199 3.50 5.48 19.81
C PRO A 199 4.04 5.21 18.40
N ALA A 200 3.61 6.03 17.44
CA ALA A 200 3.87 5.88 16.00
C ALA A 200 3.11 4.73 15.31
N GLN A 201 2.26 4.00 16.02
CA GLN A 201 1.28 3.07 15.45
C GLN A 201 -0.02 3.82 15.14
N TRP A 202 -0.62 3.47 14.02
CA TRP A 202 -1.82 4.07 13.49
C TRP A 202 -2.69 3.01 12.82
N GLU A 203 -3.95 3.36 12.61
CA GLU A 203 -4.90 2.52 11.90
C GLU A 203 -5.65 3.34 10.84
N PHE A 204 -5.99 2.69 9.74
CA PHE A 204 -7.04 3.15 8.83
C PHE A 204 -8.04 2.03 8.54
N GLN A 205 -9.31 2.39 8.42
CA GLN A 205 -10.37 1.45 8.09
C GLN A 205 -10.76 1.56 6.61
N ILE A 206 -10.93 0.43 5.93
CA ILE A 206 -11.47 0.37 4.56
C ILE A 206 -12.79 -0.38 4.60
N GLY A 207 -13.85 0.23 4.06
CA GLY A 207 -15.17 -0.38 3.94
C GLY A 207 -16.33 0.57 4.27
N PRO A 208 -17.58 0.11 4.11
CA PRO A 208 -17.94 -1.23 3.63
C PRO A 208 -17.65 -1.43 2.13
N CYS A 209 -17.05 -2.56 1.77
CA CYS A 209 -16.78 -2.99 0.40
C CYS A 209 -17.51 -4.31 0.11
N GLU A 210 -18.12 -4.44 -1.07
CA GLU A 210 -18.82 -5.67 -1.45
C GLU A 210 -17.88 -6.62 -2.20
N GLY A 211 -17.80 -7.87 -1.76
CA GLY A 211 -17.05 -8.93 -2.44
C GLY A 211 -15.60 -8.55 -2.77
N ILE A 212 -15.24 -8.62 -4.06
CA ILE A 212 -13.87 -8.45 -4.54
C ILE A 212 -13.31 -7.02 -4.32
N ASP A 213 -14.19 -6.02 -4.18
CA ASP A 213 -13.81 -4.62 -3.93
C ASP A 213 -12.94 -4.48 -2.68
N MET A 214 -13.17 -5.32 -1.65
CA MET A 214 -12.46 -5.23 -0.39
C MET A 214 -10.94 -5.38 -0.58
N GLY A 215 -10.54 -6.41 -1.33
CA GLY A 215 -9.14 -6.66 -1.65
C GLY A 215 -8.54 -5.55 -2.50
N ASP A 216 -9.27 -5.13 -3.54
CA ASP A 216 -8.82 -4.09 -4.47
C ASP A 216 -8.58 -2.76 -3.75
N HIS A 217 -9.53 -2.35 -2.91
CA HIS A 217 -9.43 -1.11 -2.14
C HIS A 217 -8.32 -1.16 -1.10
N LEU A 218 -8.18 -2.25 -0.34
CA LEU A 218 -7.16 -2.35 0.70
C LEU A 218 -5.75 -2.38 0.11
N TRP A 219 -5.52 -3.13 -0.96
CA TRP A 219 -4.20 -3.18 -1.62
C TRP A 219 -3.79 -1.82 -2.18
N VAL A 220 -4.72 -1.08 -2.80
CA VAL A 220 -4.43 0.26 -3.29
C VAL A 220 -4.29 1.27 -2.14
N ALA A 221 -5.03 1.12 -1.05
CA ALA A 221 -4.83 1.94 0.16
C ALA A 221 -3.43 1.73 0.76
N ARG A 222 -2.94 0.48 0.84
CA ARG A 222 -1.56 0.14 1.23
C ARG A 222 -0.55 0.75 0.27
N PHE A 223 -0.77 0.64 -1.03
CA PHE A 223 0.08 1.28 -2.04
C PHE A 223 0.17 2.80 -1.82
N ILE A 224 -0.98 3.45 -1.61
CA ILE A 224 -1.04 4.89 -1.37
C ILE A 224 -0.28 5.23 -0.09
N LEU A 225 -0.45 4.47 0.99
CA LEU A 225 0.29 4.65 2.24
C LEU A 225 1.80 4.64 1.99
N HIS A 226 2.31 3.58 1.36
CA HIS A 226 3.72 3.45 1.00
C HIS A 226 4.21 4.54 0.04
N ARG A 227 3.33 5.21 -0.70
CA ARG A 227 3.66 6.25 -1.68
C ARG A 227 3.43 7.67 -1.19
N THR A 228 2.72 7.87 -0.08
CA THR A 228 2.32 9.19 0.41
C THR A 228 3.49 10.15 0.41
N LYS A 229 3.18 11.40 0.05
CA LYS A 229 4.16 12.48 -0.04
C LYS A 229 4.95 12.59 1.26
N ALA A 230 4.32 12.35 2.42
CA ALA A 230 4.93 12.37 3.73
C ALA A 230 5.91 11.21 3.99
N MET A 231 5.67 10.02 3.42
CA MET A 231 6.70 8.97 3.36
C MET A 231 7.90 9.46 2.50
N ARG A 232 7.69 10.31 1.48
CA ARG A 232 8.75 10.88 0.61
C ARG A 232 9.36 12.19 1.14
N GLU A 233 8.74 12.82 2.14
CA GLU A 233 9.23 13.98 2.87
C GLU A 233 10.19 13.51 3.96
N GLU A 234 10.67 14.42 4.82
CA GLU A 234 11.81 14.36 5.75
C GLU A 234 11.96 13.06 6.58
N LYS A 235 11.10 12.03 6.42
CA LYS A 235 10.85 10.96 7.39
C LYS A 235 10.52 9.53 6.88
N GLY A 236 10.45 9.12 5.59
CA GLY A 236 9.81 7.80 5.34
C GLY A 236 10.02 6.85 4.14
N LEU A 237 11.02 6.90 3.24
CA LEU A 237 10.94 6.04 2.02
C LEU A 237 12.19 5.31 1.50
N LYS A 238 12.98 4.65 2.36
CA LYS A 238 13.95 3.67 1.79
C LYS A 238 14.03 2.31 2.49
N TYR A 239 13.35 2.11 3.61
CA TYR A 239 13.47 0.86 4.37
C TYR A 239 12.13 0.21 4.71
N THR A 240 10.99 0.72 4.23
CA THR A 240 9.72 0.01 4.40
C THR A 240 9.73 -1.32 3.64
N GLU A 241 10.39 -1.38 2.47
CA GLU A 241 10.62 -2.62 1.73
C GLU A 241 11.59 -3.56 2.46
N GLU A 242 12.69 -3.05 3.04
CA GLU A 242 13.59 -3.86 3.88
C GLU A 242 13.00 -4.26 5.24
N ALA A 243 12.07 -3.47 5.79
CA ALA A 243 11.40 -3.74 7.05
C ALA A 243 10.31 -4.79 6.85
N ILE A 244 9.55 -4.75 5.74
CA ILE A 244 8.69 -5.85 5.31
C ILE A 244 9.52 -7.12 5.16
N GLU A 245 10.70 -7.05 4.53
CA GLU A 245 11.57 -8.22 4.39
C GLU A 245 12.21 -8.71 5.73
N LYS A 246 12.48 -7.81 6.68
CA LYS A 246 12.96 -8.19 8.03
C LYS A 246 11.83 -8.74 8.91
N LEU A 247 10.61 -8.21 8.77
CA LEU A 247 9.40 -8.68 9.46
C LEU A 247 8.93 -10.03 8.89
N SER A 248 8.99 -10.23 7.57
CA SER A 248 8.64 -11.51 6.92
C SER A 248 9.59 -12.64 7.35
N ARG A 249 10.89 -12.34 7.47
CA ARG A 249 11.90 -13.29 7.99
C ARG A 249 11.72 -13.66 9.48
N ARG A 250 10.92 -12.88 10.21
CA ARG A 250 10.57 -13.14 11.63
C ARG A 250 9.08 -13.33 11.84
N HIS A 251 8.32 -13.61 10.79
CA HIS A 251 6.85 -13.71 10.86
C HIS A 251 6.39 -14.65 11.98
N GLN A 252 7.01 -15.82 12.14
CA GLN A 252 6.72 -16.73 13.26
C GLN A 252 7.10 -16.18 14.65
N TYR A 253 8.15 -15.36 14.76
CA TYR A 253 8.50 -14.68 16.02
C TYR A 253 7.48 -13.58 16.35
N HIS A 254 6.97 -12.87 15.36
CA HIS A 254 5.95 -11.83 15.54
C HIS A 254 4.59 -12.42 15.89
N ILE A 255 4.14 -13.48 15.21
CA ILE A 255 2.96 -14.27 15.59
C ILE A 255 3.07 -14.73 17.06
N ARG A 256 4.27 -15.19 17.48
CA ARG A 256 4.54 -15.58 18.88
C ARG A 256 4.51 -14.44 19.90
N ALA A 257 4.70 -13.20 19.48
CA ALA A 257 4.72 -12.03 20.37
C ALA A 257 3.39 -11.26 20.38
N TYR A 258 2.50 -11.55 19.43
CA TYR A 258 1.22 -10.85 19.21
C TYR A 258 0.06 -11.42 20.01
N ASP A 259 0.27 -12.49 20.77
CA ASP A 259 -0.60 -12.84 21.87
C ASP A 259 0.20 -13.40 23.06
N PRO A 260 -0.35 -13.32 24.30
CA PRO A 260 0.35 -13.76 25.50
C PRO A 260 0.66 -15.26 25.56
N LYS A 261 0.17 -16.07 24.60
CA LYS A 261 0.37 -17.52 24.51
C LYS A 261 1.22 -17.95 23.32
N GLY A 262 2.03 -17.07 22.76
CA GLY A 262 2.99 -17.52 21.76
C GLY A 262 2.35 -17.78 20.40
N GLY A 263 1.34 -17.01 19.99
CA GLY A 263 0.70 -17.17 18.68
C GLY A 263 -0.47 -18.14 18.69
N LEU A 264 -0.83 -18.69 19.86
CA LEU A 264 -1.90 -19.68 19.99
C LEU A 264 -3.28 -19.05 20.07
N ASP A 265 -3.41 -17.85 20.67
CA ASP A 265 -4.68 -17.14 20.66
C ASP A 265 -4.96 -16.56 19.25
N ASN A 266 -3.93 -16.22 18.48
CA ASN A 266 -4.05 -15.89 17.05
C ASN A 266 -4.15 -17.12 16.11
N ALA A 267 -3.79 -18.33 16.57
CA ALA A 267 -3.96 -19.58 15.83
C ALA A 267 -5.32 -20.26 16.10
N GLY A 268 -6.15 -19.66 16.95
CA GLY A 268 -7.47 -20.14 17.34
C GLY A 268 -8.61 -19.26 16.83
N ALA A 269 -8.75 -19.18 15.51
CA ALA A 269 -10.02 -18.96 14.82
C ALA A 269 -10.22 -20.09 13.82
#